data_AF-A0A2W4NR81-F1
#
_entry.id   AF-A0A2W4NR81-F1
#
_cell.length_a   1.000
_cell.length_b   1.000
_cell.length_c   1.000
_cell.angle_alpha   90.00
_cell.angle_beta   90.00
_cell.angle_gamma   90.00
#
_symmetry.space_group_name_H-M   'P 1'
#
loop_
_entity.id
_entity.type
_entity.pdbx_description
1 polymer ?
#
loop_
_entity_poly.entity_id
_entity_poly.type
_entity_poly.pdbx_seq_one_letter_code
_entity_poly.pdbx_strand_id
1 'polypeptide(L)'
;MGLLMALGSARLPARREGWGPIATGEARAGPAFALRRIGPERVRALRAWSRAHQVSVTDLLLAALYRALHATVGARPGQLTVGVPIDLRRYLAPGQAPPVCNLSNSADVTIAYEPGAPFDDTLRRVHAAMRALKSSGRGLTLAALAELLAVPALALARTGLEQFVRRMAPAGSAAPFLSNVGVIDERLVDFGELAVADAYGLGTVMFPPGLLLTVSTFREVMTFAIGFCDTATDRRLVERLLDELLGSLPA
;
A
#
# COMPACT_ATOMS: atom_id res chain seq x y z
N MET A 1 -14.57 6.91 29.98
CA MET A 1 -13.63 8.05 29.90
C MET A 1 -12.15 7.67 30.03
N GLY A 2 -11.78 6.54 30.67
CA GLY A 2 -10.37 6.12 30.81
C GLY A 2 -9.70 5.56 29.54
N LEU A 3 -10.43 4.83 28.69
CA LEU A 3 -9.88 4.23 27.46
C LEU A 3 -9.58 5.27 26.36
N LEU A 4 -10.36 6.36 26.31
CA LEU A 4 -10.14 7.48 25.40
C LEU A 4 -8.97 8.37 25.83
N MET A 5 -8.76 8.54 27.14
CA MET A 5 -7.54 9.18 27.66
C MET A 5 -6.30 8.31 27.44
N ALA A 6 -6.43 6.98 27.48
CA ALA A 6 -5.35 6.06 27.14
C ALA A 6 -4.98 6.09 25.64
N LEU A 7 -5.90 6.49 24.75
CA LEU A 7 -5.58 6.78 23.34
C LEU A 7 -4.98 8.18 23.15
N GLY A 8 -5.24 9.11 24.07
CA GLY A 8 -4.59 10.43 24.14
C GLY A 8 -3.19 10.40 24.77
N SER A 9 -2.90 9.40 25.61
CA SER A 9 -1.62 9.22 26.32
C SER A 9 -0.80 8.02 25.83
N ALA A 10 -1.38 7.12 25.02
CA ALA A 10 -0.61 6.27 24.15
C ALA A 10 0.23 7.22 23.31
N ARG A 11 1.55 7.20 23.50
CA ARG A 11 2.48 7.80 22.56
C ARG A 11 2.08 7.25 21.21
N LEU A 12 1.38 8.05 20.40
CA LEU A 12 1.23 7.79 18.97
C LEU A 12 2.63 7.42 18.51
N PRO A 13 2.81 6.26 17.84
CA PRO A 13 4.14 5.74 17.55
C PRO A 13 4.99 6.89 17.05
N ALA A 14 6.13 7.06 17.71
CA ALA A 14 7.06 8.17 17.49
C ALA A 14 7.15 8.44 15.99
N ARG A 15 7.12 9.75 15.62
CA ARG A 15 7.23 10.28 14.25
C ARG A 15 7.60 9.19 13.25
N ARG A 16 6.69 8.89 12.30
CA ARG A 16 7.02 8.09 11.11
C ARG A 16 8.07 8.88 10.30
N GLU A 17 9.32 8.82 10.75
CA GLU A 17 10.48 9.29 10.01
C GLU A 17 10.70 8.34 8.85
N GLY A 18 11.09 8.87 7.70
CA GLY A 18 11.55 8.02 6.63
C GLY A 18 11.60 8.74 5.30
N TRP A 19 10.52 8.66 4.53
CA TRP A 19 10.49 9.17 3.17
C TRP A 19 10.58 10.69 3.11
N GLY A 20 11.25 11.20 2.08
CA GLY A 20 11.18 12.62 1.76
C GLY A 20 9.79 13.03 1.24
N PRO A 21 9.59 14.33 0.99
CA PRO A 21 8.30 14.85 0.61
C PRO A 21 7.89 14.34 -0.78
N ILE A 22 6.66 13.83 -0.88
CA ILE A 22 5.99 13.52 -2.15
C ILE A 22 5.17 14.72 -2.62
N ALA A 23 4.71 15.54 -1.67
CA ALA A 23 3.88 16.70 -1.93
C ALA A 23 4.71 17.90 -2.35
N THR A 24 4.26 18.60 -3.39
CA THR A 24 4.81 19.89 -3.83
C THR A 24 3.91 21.07 -3.46
N GLY A 25 2.71 20.79 -2.90
CA GLY A 25 1.76 21.79 -2.43
C GLY A 25 0.60 21.17 -1.63
N GLU A 26 -0.33 22.01 -1.16
CA GLU A 26 -1.45 21.59 -0.30
C GLU A 26 -2.81 21.54 -1.03
N ALA A 27 -2.87 22.00 -2.29
CA ALA A 27 -4.10 22.11 -3.07
C ALA A 27 -4.67 20.72 -3.42
N ARG A 28 -5.98 20.51 -3.21
CA ARG A 28 -6.66 19.21 -3.41
C ARG A 28 -7.52 19.18 -4.68
N ALA A 29 -6.99 19.69 -5.79
CA ALA A 29 -7.71 19.77 -7.07
C ALA A 29 -6.98 18.98 -8.16
N GLY A 30 -7.69 18.69 -9.26
CA GLY A 30 -7.12 17.96 -10.40
C GLY A 30 -6.74 16.51 -10.06
N PRO A 31 -7.71 15.63 -9.78
CA PRO A 31 -7.43 14.21 -9.59
C PRO A 31 -6.85 13.61 -10.87
N ALA A 32 -5.77 12.86 -10.72
CA ALA A 32 -5.00 12.29 -11.81
C ALA A 32 -4.54 10.89 -11.48
N PHE A 33 -4.24 10.11 -12.51
CA PHE A 33 -3.61 8.81 -12.41
C PHE A 33 -2.39 8.73 -13.32
N ALA A 34 -1.37 8.03 -12.84
CA ALA A 34 -0.26 7.55 -13.64
C ALA A 34 -0.28 6.02 -13.62
N LEU A 35 -0.07 5.41 -14.80
CA LEU A 35 -0.13 3.97 -14.96
C LEU A 35 1.14 3.43 -15.63
N ARG A 36 1.50 2.21 -15.25
CA ARG A 36 2.43 1.35 -16.00
C ARG A 36 1.87 -0.05 -16.09
N ARG A 37 2.28 -0.79 -17.12
CA ARG A 37 1.88 -2.18 -17.33
C ARG A 37 3.07 -3.02 -17.69
N ILE A 38 3.08 -4.25 -17.19
CA ILE A 38 3.98 -5.31 -17.66
C ILE A 38 3.13 -6.42 -18.27
N GLY A 39 3.59 -6.93 -19.41
CA GLY A 39 2.89 -7.96 -20.16
C GLY A 39 3.08 -9.37 -19.62
N PRO A 40 2.42 -10.36 -20.24
CA PRO A 40 2.39 -11.75 -19.77
C PRO A 40 3.76 -12.38 -19.53
N GLU A 41 4.72 -12.13 -20.42
CA GLU A 41 6.09 -12.66 -20.29
C GLU A 41 6.74 -12.23 -18.96
N ARG A 42 6.75 -10.91 -18.69
CA ARG A 42 7.34 -10.37 -17.46
C ARG A 42 6.56 -10.77 -16.22
N VAL A 43 5.24 -10.90 -16.30
CA VAL A 43 4.41 -11.41 -15.18
C VAL A 43 4.75 -12.87 -14.86
N ARG A 44 4.89 -13.71 -15.88
CA ARG A 44 5.26 -15.13 -15.71
C ARG A 44 6.67 -15.26 -15.13
N ALA A 45 7.62 -14.48 -15.64
CA ALA A 45 8.98 -14.44 -15.13
C ALA A 45 9.02 -14.01 -13.65
N LEU A 46 8.33 -12.94 -13.29
CA LEU A 46 8.21 -12.47 -11.91
C LEU A 46 7.62 -13.56 -10.97
N ARG A 47 6.57 -14.25 -11.42
CA ARG A 47 5.96 -15.37 -10.66
C ARG A 47 6.87 -16.59 -10.57
N ALA A 48 7.68 -16.87 -11.60
CA ALA A 48 8.67 -17.93 -11.56
C ALA A 48 9.79 -17.60 -10.57
N TRP A 49 10.29 -16.36 -10.62
CA TRP A 49 11.29 -15.84 -9.71
C TRP A 49 10.81 -15.91 -8.25
N SER A 50 9.58 -15.47 -7.98
CA SER A 50 9.01 -15.52 -6.63
C SER A 50 8.93 -16.95 -6.08
N ARG A 51 8.54 -17.91 -6.92
CA ARG A 51 8.50 -19.33 -6.56
C ARG A 51 9.89 -19.91 -6.30
N ALA A 52 10.86 -19.61 -7.15
CA ALA A 52 12.24 -20.07 -7.00
C ALA A 52 12.88 -19.59 -5.69
N HIS A 53 12.55 -18.37 -5.25
CA HIS A 53 13.07 -17.78 -4.02
C HIS A 53 12.14 -17.97 -2.80
N GLN A 54 11.03 -18.70 -2.95
CA GLN A 54 10.04 -18.97 -1.91
C GLN A 54 9.47 -17.69 -1.24
N VAL A 55 9.33 -16.63 -2.03
CA VAL A 55 8.73 -15.35 -1.62
C VAL A 55 7.42 -15.09 -2.36
N SER A 56 6.57 -14.20 -1.83
CA SER A 56 5.36 -13.79 -2.53
C SER A 56 5.63 -12.67 -3.53
N VAL A 57 4.78 -12.54 -4.56
CA VAL A 57 4.83 -11.41 -5.50
C VAL A 57 4.73 -10.08 -4.75
N THR A 58 3.90 -9.99 -3.71
CA THR A 58 3.81 -8.78 -2.88
C THR A 58 5.14 -8.45 -2.19
N ASP A 59 5.94 -9.44 -1.78
CA ASP A 59 7.27 -9.18 -1.20
C ASP A 59 8.21 -8.55 -2.24
N LEU A 60 8.16 -9.01 -3.50
CA LEU A 60 8.92 -8.42 -4.61
C LEU A 60 8.49 -6.99 -4.90
N LEU A 61 7.17 -6.76 -4.96
CA LEU A 61 6.59 -5.44 -5.20
C LEU A 61 6.96 -4.46 -4.08
N LEU A 62 6.92 -4.90 -2.82
CA LEU A 62 7.35 -4.09 -1.69
C LEU A 62 8.84 -3.77 -1.78
N ALA A 63 9.70 -4.75 -2.01
CA ALA A 63 11.14 -4.53 -2.12
C ALA A 63 11.48 -3.53 -3.24
N ALA A 64 10.83 -3.67 -4.41
CA ALA A 64 10.96 -2.72 -5.50
C ALA A 64 10.44 -1.32 -5.12
N LEU A 65 9.28 -1.24 -4.43
CA LEU A 65 8.72 0.03 -3.98
C LEU A 65 9.62 0.76 -2.98
N TYR A 66 10.20 0.06 -1.99
CA TYR A 66 11.17 0.64 -1.06
C TYR A 66 12.35 1.30 -1.80
N ARG A 67 12.89 0.60 -2.80
CA ARG A 67 14.01 1.09 -3.60
C ARG A 67 13.62 2.29 -4.46
N ALA A 68 12.46 2.20 -5.12
CA ALA A 68 11.94 3.27 -5.98
C ALA A 68 11.60 4.55 -5.19
N LEU A 69 11.01 4.42 -4.00
CA LEU A 69 10.75 5.54 -3.10
C LEU A 69 12.06 6.21 -2.67
N HIS A 70 13.07 5.44 -2.29
CA HIS A 70 14.38 5.98 -1.95
C HIS A 70 15.00 6.72 -3.15
N ALA A 71 14.95 6.15 -4.35
CA ALA A 71 15.51 6.75 -5.55
C ALA A 71 14.80 8.05 -5.98
N THR A 72 13.50 8.16 -5.73
CA THR A 72 12.69 9.28 -6.23
C THR A 72 12.43 10.39 -5.23
N VAL A 73 12.03 10.05 -3.99
CA VAL A 73 11.70 11.04 -2.95
C VAL A 73 12.73 11.09 -1.84
N GLY A 74 13.74 10.22 -1.89
CA GLY A 74 14.76 10.10 -0.85
C GLY A 74 14.21 9.45 0.41
N ALA A 75 15.11 8.96 1.25
CA ALA A 75 14.77 8.54 2.59
C ALA A 75 15.81 9.05 3.58
N ARG A 76 15.34 9.43 4.77
CA ARG A 76 16.22 9.63 5.92
C ARG A 76 16.72 8.25 6.36
N PRO A 77 18.00 8.12 6.76
CA PRO A 77 18.52 6.87 7.30
C PRO A 77 17.68 6.39 8.48
N GLY A 78 17.40 5.08 8.52
CA GLY A 78 16.68 4.47 9.64
C GLY A 78 15.64 3.43 9.21
N GLN A 79 14.60 3.31 10.05
CA GLN A 79 13.49 2.39 9.81
C GLN A 79 12.49 3.04 8.85
N LEU A 80 12.30 2.45 7.68
CA LEU A 80 11.34 2.92 6.69
C LEU A 80 10.10 2.04 6.69
N THR A 81 8.95 2.67 6.48
CA THR A 81 7.64 2.00 6.57
C THR A 81 6.84 2.17 5.29
N VAL A 82 6.21 1.09 4.87
CA VAL A 82 5.17 1.03 3.83
C VAL A 82 3.95 0.33 4.42
N GLY A 83 2.78 0.93 4.27
CA GLY A 83 1.52 0.33 4.68
C GLY A 83 1.03 -0.70 3.67
N VAL A 84 0.48 -1.81 4.16
CA VAL A 84 -0.15 -2.85 3.33
C VAL A 84 -1.52 -3.24 3.88
N PRO A 85 -2.48 -3.62 3.02
CA PRO A 85 -3.74 -4.16 3.48
C PRO A 85 -3.54 -5.59 4.03
N ILE A 86 -4.17 -5.88 5.16
CA ILE A 86 -4.41 -7.23 5.67
C ILE A 86 -5.83 -7.61 5.29
N ASP A 87 -5.94 -8.70 4.53
CA ASP A 87 -7.22 -9.32 4.21
C ASP A 87 -7.79 -10.05 5.44
N LEU A 88 -8.90 -9.56 5.98
CA LEU A 88 -9.58 -10.13 7.13
C LEU A 88 -10.51 -11.30 6.75
N ARG A 89 -10.79 -11.51 5.46
CA ARG A 89 -11.65 -12.61 4.98
C ARG A 89 -11.10 -13.98 5.33
N ARG A 90 -9.78 -14.08 5.53
CA ARG A 90 -9.11 -15.31 5.99
C ARG A 90 -9.58 -15.81 7.37
N TYR A 91 -10.25 -14.94 8.14
CA TYR A 91 -10.78 -15.26 9.47
C TYR A 91 -12.28 -15.59 9.45
N LEU A 92 -12.93 -15.55 8.28
CA LEU A 92 -14.30 -16.01 8.14
C LEU A 92 -14.36 -17.54 8.27
N ALA A 93 -15.49 -18.05 8.77
CA ALA A 93 -15.71 -19.48 8.84
C ALA A 93 -15.67 -20.11 7.43
N PRO A 94 -15.15 -21.34 7.27
CA PRO A 94 -15.18 -22.04 5.99
C PRO A 94 -16.61 -22.09 5.42
N GLY A 95 -16.77 -21.76 4.13
CA GLY A 95 -18.06 -21.75 3.45
C GLY A 95 -18.92 -20.51 3.68
N GLN A 96 -18.50 -19.57 4.55
CA GLN A 96 -19.19 -18.30 4.72
C GLN A 96 -18.85 -17.34 3.57
N ALA A 97 -19.87 -16.92 2.81
CA ALA A 97 -19.70 -15.85 1.84
C ALA A 97 -19.37 -14.53 2.58
N PRO A 98 -18.33 -13.79 2.16
CA PRO A 98 -18.00 -12.52 2.78
C PRO A 98 -19.14 -11.52 2.55
N PRO A 99 -19.61 -10.79 3.59
CA PRO A 99 -20.55 -9.69 3.40
C PRO A 99 -19.95 -8.59 2.51
N VAL A 100 -20.81 -7.80 1.87
CA VAL A 100 -20.41 -6.61 1.11
C VAL A 100 -20.06 -5.48 2.09
N CYS A 101 -18.87 -5.55 2.67
CA CYS A 101 -18.32 -4.52 3.55
C CYS A 101 -16.78 -4.50 3.49
N ASN A 102 -16.17 -3.52 4.14
CA ASN A 102 -14.71 -3.46 4.24
C ASN A 102 -14.18 -4.51 5.22
N LEU A 103 -13.75 -5.66 4.69
CA LEU A 103 -13.02 -6.71 5.42
C LEU A 103 -11.51 -6.61 5.17
N SER A 104 -10.97 -5.42 5.34
CA SER A 104 -9.54 -5.17 5.27
C SER A 104 -9.10 -4.22 6.38
N ASN A 105 -7.90 -4.46 6.91
CA ASN A 105 -7.22 -3.52 7.79
C ASN A 105 -5.90 -3.09 7.15
N SER A 106 -5.24 -2.09 7.71
CA SER A 106 -3.89 -1.71 7.30
C SER A 106 -2.87 -2.14 8.35
N ALA A 107 -1.69 -2.55 7.90
CA ALA A 107 -0.56 -2.78 8.77
C ALA A 107 0.72 -2.22 8.18
N ASP A 108 1.64 -1.89 9.07
CA ASP A 108 2.94 -1.35 8.72
C ASP A 108 3.92 -2.50 8.49
N VAL A 109 4.52 -2.53 7.31
CA VAL A 109 5.75 -3.27 7.04
C VAL A 109 6.87 -2.27 7.27
N THR A 110 7.72 -2.50 8.27
CA THR A 110 8.85 -1.62 8.57
C THR A 110 10.15 -2.40 8.42
N ILE A 111 11.13 -1.83 7.70
CA ILE A 111 12.44 -2.43 7.51
C ILE A 111 13.56 -1.43 7.81
N ALA A 112 14.69 -1.95 8.28
CA ALA A 112 15.96 -1.22 8.23
C ALA A 112 16.43 -1.17 6.77
N TYR A 113 16.09 -0.10 6.06
CA TYR A 113 16.45 0.06 4.65
C TYR A 113 17.89 0.54 4.52
N GLU A 114 18.66 -0.11 3.64
CA GLU A 114 20.07 0.19 3.40
C GLU A 114 20.25 0.65 1.94
N PRO A 115 20.45 1.95 1.70
CA PRO A 115 20.72 2.48 0.36
C PRO A 115 21.90 1.78 -0.31
N GLY A 116 21.75 1.42 -1.58
CA GLY A 116 22.81 0.78 -2.36
C GLY A 116 22.96 -0.73 -2.12
N ALA A 117 22.26 -1.32 -1.15
CA ALA A 117 22.26 -2.78 -0.98
C ALA A 117 21.66 -3.48 -2.22
N PRO A 118 22.07 -4.74 -2.50
CA PRO A 118 21.45 -5.57 -3.53
C PRO A 118 19.93 -5.70 -3.34
N PHE A 119 19.21 -5.95 -4.43
CA PHE A 119 17.76 -6.16 -4.39
C PHE A 119 17.38 -7.28 -3.41
N ASP A 120 18.09 -8.40 -3.47
CA ASP A 120 17.85 -9.58 -2.64
C ASP A 120 17.98 -9.28 -1.14
N ASP A 121 18.85 -8.36 -0.75
CA ASP A 121 18.99 -7.96 0.66
C ASP A 121 17.78 -7.18 1.14
N THR A 122 17.27 -6.27 0.30
CA THR A 122 16.03 -5.54 0.57
C THR A 122 14.86 -6.53 0.65
N LEU A 123 14.79 -7.47 -0.29
CA LEU A 123 13.76 -8.49 -0.34
C LEU A 123 13.77 -9.38 0.91
N ARG A 124 14.94 -9.85 1.35
CA ARG A 124 15.06 -10.68 2.57
C ARG A 124 14.48 -9.96 3.79
N ARG A 125 14.75 -8.66 3.94
CA ARG A 125 14.22 -7.83 5.03
C ARG A 125 12.71 -7.66 4.94
N VAL A 126 12.20 -7.35 3.75
CA VAL A 126 10.75 -7.25 3.48
C VAL A 126 10.05 -8.56 3.78
N HIS A 127 10.56 -9.67 3.27
CA HIS A 127 9.98 -10.99 3.45
C HIS A 127 9.98 -11.40 4.92
N ALA A 128 11.05 -11.12 5.67
CA ALA A 128 11.10 -11.33 7.12
C ALA A 128 10.02 -10.49 7.85
N ALA A 129 9.91 -9.20 7.53
CA ALA A 129 8.90 -8.31 8.13
C ALA A 129 7.46 -8.77 7.81
N MET A 130 7.21 -9.20 6.56
CA MET A 130 5.90 -9.73 6.14
C MET A 130 5.55 -11.05 6.82
N ARG A 131 6.52 -11.96 7.02
CA ARG A 131 6.32 -13.19 7.79
C ARG A 131 5.98 -12.90 9.25
N ALA A 132 6.74 -12.02 9.89
CA ALA A 132 6.48 -11.59 11.27
C ALA A 132 5.10 -10.94 11.42
N LEU A 133 4.69 -10.11 10.44
CA LEU A 133 3.35 -9.53 10.41
C LEU A 133 2.27 -10.61 10.33
N LYS A 134 2.41 -11.57 9.41
CA LYS A 134 1.44 -12.67 9.21
C LYS A 134 1.34 -13.61 10.41
N SER A 135 2.43 -13.85 11.14
CA SER A 135 2.44 -14.74 12.31
C SER A 135 1.94 -14.09 13.60
N SER A 136 1.81 -12.76 13.64
CA SER A 136 1.57 -12.01 14.88
C SER A 136 0.11 -11.93 15.34
N GLY A 137 -0.87 -12.45 14.57
CA GLY A 137 -2.30 -12.30 14.89
C GLY A 137 -2.83 -10.85 14.86
N ARG A 138 -1.98 -9.85 14.57
CA ARG A 138 -2.27 -8.40 14.62
C ARG A 138 -3.48 -7.99 13.78
N GLY A 139 -3.76 -8.70 12.68
CA GLY A 139 -4.95 -8.44 11.85
C GLY A 139 -6.26 -8.53 12.63
N LEU A 140 -6.40 -9.56 13.47
CA LEU A 140 -7.57 -9.76 14.34
C LEU A 140 -7.63 -8.70 15.46
N THR A 141 -6.49 -8.39 16.08
CA THR A 141 -6.42 -7.37 17.13
C THR A 141 -6.83 -6.00 16.62
N LEU A 142 -6.37 -5.61 15.43
CA LEU A 142 -6.73 -4.34 14.81
C LEU A 142 -8.20 -4.31 14.37
N ALA A 143 -8.75 -5.44 13.89
CA ALA A 143 -10.17 -5.56 13.55
C ALA A 143 -11.07 -5.42 14.79
N ALA A 144 -10.75 -6.13 15.88
CA ALA A 144 -11.46 -6.03 17.15
C ALA A 144 -11.39 -4.61 17.75
N LEU A 145 -10.24 -3.95 17.64
CA LEU A 145 -10.09 -2.56 18.07
C LEU A 145 -10.95 -1.61 17.22
N ALA A 146 -10.98 -1.79 15.89
CA ALA A 146 -11.80 -0.98 15.01
C ALA A 146 -13.30 -1.12 15.32
N GLU A 147 -13.76 -2.35 15.59
CA GLU A 147 -15.14 -2.62 15.99
C GLU A 147 -15.48 -2.01 17.36
N LEU A 148 -14.58 -2.14 18.35
CA LEU A 148 -14.75 -1.52 19.66
C LEU A 148 -14.79 0.02 19.60
N LEU A 149 -14.04 0.63 18.67
CA LEU A 149 -14.02 2.08 18.43
C LEU A 149 -15.18 2.56 17.55
N ALA A 150 -15.83 1.67 16.80
CA ALA A 150 -16.98 2.03 15.97
C ALA A 150 -18.24 2.35 16.82
N VAL A 151 -18.29 1.88 18.07
CA VAL A 151 -19.52 1.92 18.90
C VAL A 151 -19.77 3.27 19.60
N PRO A 152 -18.78 4.15 19.90
CA PRO A 152 -19.09 5.53 20.26
C PRO A 152 -18.51 6.55 19.26
N ALA A 153 -19.39 6.93 18.33
CA ALA A 153 -19.37 8.12 17.47
C ALA A 153 -18.29 8.20 16.38
N LEU A 154 -18.67 7.76 15.18
CA LEU A 154 -18.04 8.10 13.89
C LEU A 154 -17.60 9.58 13.81
N ALA A 155 -18.34 10.51 14.42
CA ALA A 155 -17.99 11.93 14.50
C ALA A 155 -16.68 12.19 15.27
N LEU A 156 -16.45 11.48 16.37
CA LEU A 156 -15.22 11.59 17.16
C LEU A 156 -14.03 10.97 16.41
N ALA A 157 -14.25 9.82 15.77
CA ALA A 157 -13.25 9.18 14.90
C ALA A 157 -12.87 10.09 13.72
N ARG A 158 -13.86 10.70 13.06
CA ARG A 158 -13.64 11.66 11.98
C ARG A 158 -12.85 12.88 12.46
N THR A 159 -13.23 13.46 13.60
CA THR A 159 -12.53 14.62 14.16
C THR A 159 -11.08 14.28 14.51
N GLY A 160 -10.84 13.10 15.10
CA GLY A 160 -9.49 12.60 15.38
C GLY A 160 -8.66 12.40 14.11
N LEU A 161 -9.26 11.83 13.05
CA LEU A 161 -8.60 11.66 11.77
C LEU A 161 -8.26 13.00 11.10
N GLU A 162 -9.19 13.96 11.10
CA GLU A 162 -8.95 15.30 10.57
C GLU A 162 -7.82 16.02 11.30
N GLN A 163 -7.77 15.91 12.64
CA GLN A 163 -6.67 16.43 13.44
C GLN A 163 -5.33 15.73 13.14
N PHE A 164 -5.36 14.41 12.97
CA PHE A 164 -4.17 13.64 12.57
C PHE A 164 -3.62 14.10 11.22
N VAL A 165 -4.49 14.23 10.21
CA VAL A 165 -4.11 14.72 8.87
C VAL A 165 -3.54 16.13 8.96
N ARG A 166 -4.17 17.04 9.71
CA ARG A 166 -3.67 18.41 9.91
C ARG A 166 -2.29 18.47 10.58
N ARG A 167 -1.99 17.53 11.49
CA ARG A 167 -0.67 17.44 12.14
C ARG A 167 0.41 16.84 11.25
N MET A 168 0.03 15.96 10.32
CA MET A 168 0.95 15.31 9.38
C MET A 168 1.22 16.16 8.14
N ALA A 169 0.26 16.99 7.70
CA ALA A 169 0.39 17.80 6.48
C ALA A 169 1.66 18.69 6.46
N PRO A 170 2.05 19.38 7.55
CA PRO A 170 3.27 20.19 7.57
C PRO A 170 4.56 19.39 7.42
N ALA A 171 4.55 18.08 7.69
CA ALA A 171 5.71 17.23 7.52
C ALA A 171 5.99 16.90 6.04
N GLY A 172 5.02 17.09 5.14
CA GLY A 172 5.15 16.83 3.70
C GLY A 172 5.31 15.35 3.31
N SER A 173 5.48 14.45 4.28
CA SER A 173 5.73 13.02 4.09
C SER A 173 4.85 12.16 5.00
N ALA A 174 4.25 11.12 4.43
CA ALA A 174 3.62 10.02 5.16
C ALA A 174 4.13 8.68 4.64
N ALA A 175 3.92 7.62 5.41
CA ALA A 175 4.19 6.26 4.92
C ALA A 175 3.29 5.98 3.69
N PRO A 176 3.87 5.65 2.53
CA PRO A 176 3.11 5.27 1.35
C PRO A 176 2.49 3.88 1.56
N PHE A 177 1.49 3.57 0.75
CA PHE A 177 0.76 2.31 0.80
C PHE A 177 0.94 1.52 -0.49
N LEU A 178 1.05 0.19 -0.35
CA LEU A 178 0.92 -0.76 -1.46
C LEU A 178 -0.35 -1.58 -1.27
N SER A 179 -1.26 -1.50 -2.23
CA SER A 179 -2.43 -2.38 -2.33
C SER A 179 -2.31 -3.27 -3.55
N ASN A 180 -1.89 -4.52 -3.35
CA ASN A 180 -1.96 -5.55 -4.38
C ASN A 180 -3.33 -6.24 -4.31
N VAL A 181 -4.23 -5.92 -5.24
CA VAL A 181 -5.58 -6.50 -5.29
C VAL A 181 -5.59 -7.90 -5.90
N GLY A 182 -4.46 -8.37 -6.43
CA GLY A 182 -4.32 -9.71 -6.97
C GLY A 182 -4.84 -9.84 -8.40
N VAL A 183 -5.26 -11.06 -8.75
CA VAL A 183 -5.79 -11.40 -10.07
C VAL A 183 -7.29 -11.13 -10.10
N ILE A 184 -7.73 -10.31 -11.05
CA ILE A 184 -9.14 -10.12 -11.37
C ILE A 184 -9.59 -11.36 -12.13
N ASP A 185 -10.51 -12.10 -11.53
CA ASP A 185 -11.09 -13.30 -12.12
C ASP A 185 -12.01 -12.92 -13.28
N GLU A 186 -11.79 -13.52 -14.46
CA GLU A 186 -12.57 -13.24 -15.66
C GLU A 186 -14.05 -13.54 -15.48
N ARG A 187 -14.40 -14.48 -14.60
CA ARG A 187 -15.78 -14.84 -14.29
C ARG A 187 -16.53 -13.71 -13.57
N LEU A 188 -15.82 -12.78 -12.93
CA LEU A 188 -16.42 -11.63 -12.24
C LEU A 188 -16.73 -10.47 -13.18
N VAL A 189 -16.21 -10.51 -14.41
CA VAL A 189 -16.39 -9.49 -15.44
C VAL A 189 -16.96 -10.11 -16.72
N ASP A 190 -17.72 -11.18 -16.60
CA ASP A 190 -18.44 -11.79 -17.71
C ASP A 190 -19.77 -11.06 -17.94
N PHE A 191 -19.88 -10.38 -19.08
CA PHE A 191 -21.09 -9.66 -19.51
C PHE A 191 -21.84 -10.38 -20.64
N GLY A 192 -21.63 -11.69 -20.79
CA GLY A 192 -22.24 -12.50 -21.83
C GLY A 192 -21.59 -12.30 -23.20
N GLU A 193 -22.34 -11.76 -24.16
CA GLU A 193 -21.85 -11.59 -25.55
C GLU A 193 -20.79 -10.49 -25.69
N LEU A 194 -20.66 -9.62 -24.69
CA LEU A 194 -19.69 -8.53 -24.70
C LEU A 194 -18.35 -8.99 -24.11
N ALA A 195 -17.35 -9.12 -24.98
CA ALA A 195 -15.99 -9.40 -24.56
C ALA A 195 -15.39 -8.21 -23.81
N VAL A 196 -14.98 -8.42 -22.56
CA VAL A 196 -14.20 -7.43 -21.81
C VAL A 196 -12.84 -7.24 -22.46
N ALA A 197 -12.59 -6.01 -22.92
CA ALA A 197 -11.31 -5.63 -23.51
C ALA A 197 -10.20 -5.55 -22.44
N ASP A 198 -10.51 -5.05 -21.25
CA ASP A 198 -9.54 -4.79 -20.19
C ASP A 198 -10.20 -4.63 -18.81
N ALA A 199 -9.46 -4.91 -17.73
CA ALA A 199 -9.91 -4.70 -16.36
C ALA A 199 -8.70 -4.46 -15.44
N TYR A 200 -8.74 -3.40 -14.63
CA TYR A 200 -7.67 -3.05 -13.70
C TYR A 200 -8.17 -2.14 -12.58
N GLY A 201 -7.47 -2.16 -11.43
CA GLY A 201 -7.76 -1.31 -10.29
C GLY A 201 -6.93 -0.03 -10.33
N LEU A 202 -7.59 1.13 -10.25
CA LEU A 202 -6.92 2.43 -10.15
C LEU A 202 -6.52 2.81 -8.71
N GLY A 203 -7.27 2.30 -7.74
CA GLY A 203 -7.15 2.70 -6.34
C GLY A 203 -7.70 4.10 -6.06
N THR A 204 -7.48 4.56 -4.83
CA THR A 204 -7.89 5.88 -4.36
C THR A 204 -6.89 6.96 -4.78
N VAL A 205 -7.39 8.11 -5.24
CA VAL A 205 -6.58 9.34 -5.33
C VAL A 205 -6.25 9.82 -3.92
N MET A 206 -5.00 9.69 -3.52
CA MET A 206 -4.55 10.14 -2.20
C MET A 206 -4.16 11.62 -2.26
N PHE A 207 -4.71 12.42 -1.34
CA PHE A 207 -4.24 13.79 -1.15
C PHE A 207 -2.91 13.79 -0.38
N PRO A 208 -2.03 14.78 -0.59
CA PRO A 208 -0.85 15.00 0.24
C PRO A 208 -1.13 14.92 1.75
N PRO A 209 -0.22 14.32 2.54
CA PRO A 209 1.07 13.73 2.15
C PRO A 209 0.99 12.25 1.73
N GLY A 210 -0.21 11.74 1.46
CA GLY A 210 -0.44 10.32 1.18
C GLY A 210 -0.08 9.89 -0.24
N LEU A 211 0.32 8.63 -0.39
CA LEU A 211 0.55 7.97 -1.68
C LEU A 211 0.06 6.52 -1.59
N LEU A 212 -0.65 6.06 -2.62
CA LEU A 212 -1.10 4.67 -2.74
C LEU A 212 -0.71 4.13 -4.11
N LEU A 213 0.13 3.09 -4.11
CA LEU A 213 0.34 2.24 -5.26
C LEU A 213 -0.70 1.11 -5.24
N THR A 214 -1.50 1.03 -6.30
CA THR A 214 -2.44 -0.07 -6.53
C THR A 214 -1.91 -0.97 -7.64
N VAL A 215 -1.91 -2.28 -7.40
CA VAL A 215 -1.47 -3.28 -8.37
C VAL A 215 -2.56 -4.31 -8.58
N SER A 216 -2.96 -4.52 -9.83
CA SER A 216 -3.95 -5.52 -10.24
C SER A 216 -3.45 -6.32 -11.43
N THR A 217 -3.85 -7.58 -11.54
CA THR A 217 -3.53 -8.43 -12.71
C THR A 217 -4.81 -8.89 -13.40
N PHE A 218 -4.90 -8.74 -14.71
CA PHE A 218 -5.99 -9.28 -15.53
C PHE A 218 -5.40 -9.86 -16.80
N ARG A 219 -5.78 -11.10 -17.15
CA ARG A 219 -5.24 -11.82 -18.34
C ARG A 219 -3.72 -11.74 -18.47
N GLU A 220 -3.03 -12.00 -17.36
CA GLU A 220 -1.57 -11.94 -17.23
C GLU A 220 -0.92 -10.57 -17.54
N VAL A 221 -1.71 -9.51 -17.67
CA VAL A 221 -1.22 -8.13 -17.68
C VAL A 221 -1.32 -7.57 -16.26
N MET A 222 -0.19 -7.17 -15.70
CA MET A 222 -0.15 -6.53 -14.39
C MET A 222 -0.09 -5.01 -14.56
N THR A 223 -1.09 -4.32 -14.03
CA THR A 223 -1.22 -2.86 -14.05
C THR A 223 -0.84 -2.29 -12.70
N PHE A 224 0.00 -1.25 -12.73
CA PHE A 224 0.42 -0.44 -11.61
C PHE A 224 -0.21 0.94 -11.76
N ALA A 225 -0.92 1.40 -10.73
CA ALA A 225 -1.61 2.68 -10.75
C ALA A 225 -1.31 3.47 -9.47
N ILE A 226 -1.02 4.76 -9.63
CA ILE A 226 -0.95 5.72 -8.53
C ILE A 226 -1.94 6.83 -8.84
N GLY A 227 -2.88 7.05 -7.92
CA GLY A 227 -3.78 8.21 -7.93
C GLY A 227 -3.20 9.35 -7.10
N PHE A 228 -3.15 10.55 -7.68
CA PHE A 228 -2.58 11.75 -7.06
C PHE A 228 -3.31 13.01 -7.51
N CYS A 229 -2.95 14.17 -6.94
CA CYS A 229 -3.47 15.47 -7.36
C CYS A 229 -2.39 16.25 -8.13
N ASP A 230 -2.65 16.58 -9.39
CA ASP A 230 -1.71 17.33 -10.25
C ASP A 230 -1.36 18.70 -9.63
N THR A 231 -2.26 19.29 -8.83
CA THR A 231 -2.01 20.59 -8.15
C THR A 231 -1.11 20.48 -6.91
N ALA A 232 -0.80 19.26 -6.48
CA ALA A 232 -0.23 18.97 -5.16
C ALA A 232 0.95 17.99 -5.20
N THR A 233 1.14 17.31 -6.31
CA THR A 233 2.16 16.29 -6.52
C THR A 233 2.61 16.37 -7.97
N ASP A 234 3.92 16.49 -8.19
CA ASP A 234 4.49 16.54 -9.54
C ASP A 234 4.26 15.19 -10.25
N ARG A 235 3.51 15.20 -11.35
CA ARG A 235 3.28 14.03 -12.20
C ARG A 235 4.59 13.35 -12.62
N ARG A 236 5.62 14.11 -12.94
CA ARG A 236 6.92 13.55 -13.38
C ARG A 236 7.57 12.75 -12.27
N LEU A 237 7.39 13.16 -11.01
CA LEU A 237 7.87 12.40 -9.86
C LEU A 237 7.12 11.06 -9.73
N VAL A 238 5.79 11.06 -9.90
CA VAL A 238 4.97 9.85 -9.84
C VAL A 238 5.30 8.87 -10.97
N GLU A 239 5.47 9.39 -12.19
CA GLU A 239 5.86 8.58 -13.35
C GLU A 239 7.25 7.98 -13.17
N ARG A 240 8.23 8.77 -12.71
CA ARG A 240 9.56 8.26 -12.36
C ARG A 240 9.50 7.20 -11.27
N LEU A 241 8.65 7.35 -10.25
CA LEU A 241 8.50 6.36 -9.20
C LEU A 241 8.01 5.01 -9.75
N LEU A 242 7.06 5.03 -10.68
CA LEU A 242 6.61 3.82 -11.36
C LEU A 242 7.73 3.21 -12.21
N ASP A 243 8.47 4.02 -12.95
CA ASP A 243 9.58 3.55 -13.80
C ASP A 243 10.70 2.91 -12.96
N GLU A 244 11.10 3.55 -11.86
CA GLU A 244 12.09 3.02 -10.91
C GLU A 244 11.61 1.72 -10.23
N LEU A 245 10.32 1.62 -9.92
CA LEU A 245 9.74 0.40 -9.36
C LEU A 245 9.82 -0.74 -10.36
N LEU A 246 9.39 -0.52 -11.59
CA LEU A 246 9.42 -1.54 -12.64
C LEU A 246 10.86 -1.94 -12.99
N GLY A 247 11.78 -0.98 -13.04
CA GLY A 247 13.21 -1.21 -13.27
C GLY A 247 13.89 -1.99 -12.12
N SER A 248 13.38 -1.85 -10.90
CA SER A 248 13.89 -2.57 -9.72
C SER A 248 13.40 -4.02 -9.61
N LEU A 249 12.32 -4.40 -10.32
CA LEU A 249 11.79 -5.75 -10.26
C LEU A 249 12.74 -6.73 -10.96
N PRO A 250 12.96 -7.94 -10.39
CA PRO A 250 13.76 -8.95 -11.07
C PRO A 250 13.18 -9.31 -12.44
N ALA A 251 14.07 -9.68 -13.35
CA ALA A 251 13.73 -10.11 -14.70
C ALA A 251 12.93 -11.41 -14.69
#